data_AF-A0A558H024-F1
#
_entry.id   AF-A0A558H024-F1
#
_cell.length_a   1.000
_cell.length_b   1.000
_cell.length_c   1.000
_cell.angle_alpha   90.00
_cell.angle_beta   90.00
_cell.angle_gamma   90.00
#
_symmetry.space_group_name_H-M   'P 1'
#
loop_
_entity.id
_entity.type
_entity.pdbx_description
1 polymer ?
#
loop_
_entity_poly.entity_id
_entity_poly.type
_entity_poly.pdbx_seq_one_letter_code
_entity_poly.pdbx_strand_id
1 'polypeptide(L)'
;MAGDAPWLFLSPHLDDAVLSCGALIEAQAQKRQIIVATLFTEASPAPHTRAARSFMRQCTIGDAGELFNARRSEDRTVLESMGVHSIHLGEVDALFRRRRRPPQWGSSAWERLLPELTHRYPTYRFDIALGRISKGDTGLVRHLRRDVAGLMAQTKAELLFCPAGVGRHVDHLITRDVGTGHGENLVMYSDFPYDLVSQPDESHMKGVGYVPWMWDEGLATKTERIKQYATQADALFPGGAIPLKPETYFVPGHISVPARQ
;
A
#
# COMPACT_ATOMS: atom_id res chain seq x y z
N MET A 1 -0.75 -13.84 20.97
CA MET A 1 0.63 -13.33 20.81
C MET A 1 0.96 -12.46 22.02
N ALA A 2 1.83 -12.93 22.92
CA ALA A 2 2.08 -12.32 24.23
C ALA A 2 3.51 -11.73 24.35
N GLY A 3 4.12 -11.36 23.22
CA GLY A 3 5.46 -10.76 23.16
C GLY A 3 5.44 -9.29 22.74
N ASP A 4 6.58 -8.62 22.95
CA ASP A 4 6.92 -7.26 22.51
C ASP A 4 7.68 -7.25 21.17
N ALA A 5 7.72 -8.40 20.48
CA ALA A 5 8.44 -8.56 19.23
C ALA A 5 7.89 -7.59 18.15
N PRO A 6 8.76 -7.03 17.30
CA PRO A 6 8.35 -6.01 16.33
C PRO A 6 7.34 -6.53 15.31
N TRP A 7 6.51 -5.64 14.78
CA TRP A 7 5.65 -5.92 13.63
C TRP A 7 6.07 -5.08 12.43
N LEU A 8 6.04 -5.69 11.24
CA LEU A 8 6.30 -5.02 9.98
C LEU A 8 5.02 -4.93 9.17
N PHE A 9 4.61 -3.72 8.80
CA PHE A 9 3.49 -3.45 7.90
C PHE A 9 4.03 -3.05 6.54
N LEU A 10 3.61 -3.74 5.49
CA LEU A 10 3.84 -3.33 4.12
C LEU A 10 2.70 -2.42 3.68
N SER A 11 3.06 -1.19 3.31
CA SER A 11 2.15 -0.23 2.67
C SER A 11 2.46 -0.19 1.17
N PRO A 12 1.50 -0.44 0.26
CA PRO A 12 1.73 -0.20 -1.16
C PRO A 12 2.09 1.27 -1.41
N HIS A 13 1.25 2.20 -0.97
CA HIS A 13 1.43 3.63 -1.15
C HIS A 13 1.53 4.38 0.19
N LEU A 14 1.82 5.68 0.09
CA LEU A 14 2.08 6.60 1.20
C LEU A 14 0.77 7.05 1.87
N ASP A 15 0.06 6.09 2.48
CA ASP A 15 -1.24 6.25 3.16
C ASP A 15 -1.87 4.90 3.56
N ASP A 16 -1.78 3.88 2.71
CA ASP A 16 -2.57 2.62 2.79
C ASP A 16 -2.50 1.91 4.14
N ALA A 17 -1.33 1.81 4.77
CA ALA A 17 -1.18 1.15 6.06
C ALA A 17 -1.96 1.89 7.16
N VAL A 18 -1.98 3.23 7.15
CA VAL A 18 -2.75 4.02 8.12
C VAL A 18 -4.24 4.01 7.76
N LEU A 19 -4.58 4.12 6.47
CA LEU A 19 -5.95 3.99 5.97
C LEU A 19 -6.56 2.64 6.38
N SER A 20 -5.82 1.55 6.31
CA SER A 20 -6.34 0.20 6.53
C SER A 20 -6.17 -0.28 7.97
N CYS A 21 -5.05 0.06 8.62
CA CYS A 21 -4.62 -0.50 9.91
C CYS A 21 -4.31 0.55 10.99
N GLY A 22 -4.56 1.84 10.74
CA GLY A 22 -4.13 2.92 11.63
C GLY A 22 -4.56 2.76 13.09
N ALA A 23 -5.74 2.18 13.35
CA ALA A 23 -6.22 1.98 14.71
C ALA A 23 -5.41 0.89 15.44
N LEU A 24 -5.18 -0.26 14.80
CA LEU A 24 -4.33 -1.31 15.35
C LEU A 24 -2.88 -0.86 15.52
N ILE A 25 -2.32 -0.17 14.51
CA ILE A 25 -0.96 0.36 14.53
C ILE A 25 -0.76 1.24 15.77
N GLU A 26 -1.65 2.20 15.99
CA GLU A 26 -1.54 3.14 17.12
C GLU A 26 -1.70 2.43 18.47
N ALA A 27 -2.62 1.47 18.58
CA ALA A 27 -2.82 0.68 19.79
C ALA A 27 -1.60 -0.20 20.14
N GLN A 28 -0.86 -0.67 19.14
CA GLN A 28 0.27 -1.58 19.33
C GLN A 28 1.61 -0.85 19.43
N ALA A 29 1.75 0.35 18.87
CA ALA A 29 2.97 1.16 18.97
C ALA A 29 3.37 1.48 20.42
N GLN A 30 2.42 1.44 21.37
CA GLN A 30 2.70 1.60 22.80
C GLN A 30 3.24 0.33 23.49
N LYS A 31 3.17 -0.82 22.83
CA LYS A 31 3.46 -2.14 23.41
C LYS A 31 4.63 -2.85 22.74
N ARG A 32 4.90 -2.53 21.48
CA ARG A 32 5.93 -3.15 20.65
C ARG A 32 6.42 -2.16 19.61
N GLN A 33 7.58 -2.43 19.02
CA GLN A 33 8.05 -1.67 17.88
C GLN A 33 7.14 -1.95 16.66
N ILE A 34 6.63 -0.89 16.05
CA ILE A 34 5.92 -0.97 14.77
C ILE A 34 6.75 -0.33 13.68
N ILE A 35 6.83 -1.01 12.55
CA ILE A 35 7.59 -0.57 11.38
C ILE A 35 6.63 -0.59 10.20
N VAL A 36 6.55 0.51 9.47
CA VAL A 36 5.80 0.60 8.21
C VAL A 36 6.81 0.77 7.08
N ALA A 37 6.86 -0.24 6.21
CA ALA A 37 7.64 -0.23 4.99
C ALA A 37 6.73 0.08 3.80
N THR A 38 6.86 1.29 3.27
CA THR A 38 6.10 1.76 2.11
C THR A 38 6.87 1.48 0.83
N LEU A 39 6.27 0.71 -0.08
CA LEU A 39 6.94 0.19 -1.27
C LEU A 39 7.07 1.25 -2.37
N PHE A 40 5.93 1.78 -2.82
CA PHE A 40 5.85 2.63 -4.01
C PHE A 40 5.84 4.11 -3.64
N THR A 41 7.02 4.63 -3.34
CA THR A 41 7.20 5.98 -2.80
C THR A 41 7.76 6.99 -3.80
N GLU A 42 7.91 6.62 -5.08
CA GLU A 42 8.47 7.49 -6.11
C GLU A 42 7.60 7.59 -7.37
N ALA A 43 7.83 8.64 -8.14
CA ALA A 43 7.31 8.81 -9.49
C ALA A 43 8.45 9.00 -10.50
N SER A 44 8.30 8.45 -11.70
CA SER A 44 9.16 8.82 -12.83
C SER A 44 8.85 10.25 -13.30
N PRO A 45 9.84 11.01 -13.82
CA PRO A 45 9.61 12.34 -14.38
C PRO A 45 8.60 12.36 -15.55
N ALA A 46 8.25 13.56 -16.02
CA ALA A 46 7.43 13.77 -17.22
C ALA A 46 8.08 13.15 -18.50
N PRO A 47 7.31 12.84 -19.56
CA PRO A 47 5.86 13.04 -19.71
C PRO A 47 5.04 11.98 -18.97
N HIS A 48 3.85 12.37 -18.48
CA HIS A 48 2.91 11.50 -17.75
C HIS A 48 1.72 11.08 -18.61
N THR A 49 1.05 9.97 -18.30
CA THR A 49 -0.21 9.56 -18.96
C THR A 49 -1.38 10.46 -18.55
N ARG A 50 -2.52 10.37 -19.26
CA ARG A 50 -3.76 11.03 -18.82
C ARG A 50 -4.20 10.63 -17.41
N ALA A 51 -4.03 9.36 -17.05
CA ALA A 51 -4.39 8.84 -15.73
C ALA A 51 -3.53 9.48 -14.63
N ALA A 52 -2.20 9.45 -14.78
CA ALA A 52 -1.26 10.07 -13.85
C ALA A 52 -1.52 11.58 -13.71
N ARG A 53 -1.79 12.30 -14.81
CA ARG A 53 -2.19 13.71 -14.75
C ARG A 53 -3.52 13.94 -14.02
N SER A 54 -4.47 13.00 -14.12
CA SER A 54 -5.74 13.10 -13.40
C SER A 54 -5.56 12.93 -11.91
N PHE A 55 -4.76 11.93 -11.52
CA PHE A 55 -4.40 11.69 -10.13
C PHE A 55 -3.70 12.91 -9.52
N MET A 56 -2.66 13.45 -10.19
CA MET A 56 -1.98 14.68 -9.77
C MET A 56 -2.94 15.86 -9.55
N ARG A 57 -3.89 16.08 -10.48
CA ARG A 57 -4.91 17.13 -10.32
C ARG A 57 -5.84 16.90 -9.12
N GLN A 58 -6.21 15.65 -8.84
CA GLN A 58 -7.04 15.31 -7.68
C GLN A 58 -6.30 15.60 -6.37
N CYS A 59 -4.98 15.37 -6.35
CA CYS A 59 -4.11 15.72 -5.23
C CYS A 59 -3.69 17.20 -5.20
N THR A 60 -4.22 18.03 -6.11
CA THR A 60 -3.94 19.47 -6.23
C THR A 60 -2.47 19.86 -6.49
N ILE A 61 -1.59 18.90 -6.80
CA ILE A 61 -0.17 19.13 -7.13
C ILE A 61 0.10 18.67 -8.56
N GLY A 62 0.54 19.58 -9.42
CA GLY A 62 0.69 19.34 -10.86
C GLY A 62 2.00 18.66 -11.30
N ASP A 63 3.01 18.64 -10.42
CA ASP A 63 4.30 17.99 -10.66
C ASP A 63 4.43 16.70 -9.85
N ALA A 64 4.88 15.62 -10.50
CA ALA A 64 4.96 14.31 -9.87
C ALA A 64 6.06 14.22 -8.80
N GLY A 65 7.18 14.91 -9.02
CA GLY A 65 8.28 14.94 -8.05
C GLY A 65 7.88 15.70 -6.79
N GLU A 66 7.24 16.86 -6.95
CA GLU A 66 6.67 17.65 -5.85
C GLU A 66 5.60 16.87 -5.09
N LEU A 67 4.68 16.19 -5.81
CA LEU A 67 3.63 15.38 -5.18
C LEU A 67 4.21 14.27 -4.32
N PHE A 68 5.15 13.47 -4.84
CA PHE A 68 5.73 12.38 -4.07
C PHE A 68 6.67 12.85 -2.96
N ASN A 69 7.33 14.01 -3.11
CA ASN A 69 8.03 14.67 -2.01
C ASN A 69 7.06 15.03 -0.88
N ALA A 70 5.92 15.65 -1.19
CA ALA A 70 4.89 16.01 -0.21
C ALA A 70 4.33 14.75 0.47
N ARG A 71 3.91 13.74 -0.30
CA ARG A 71 3.40 12.47 0.24
C ARG A 71 4.39 11.77 1.18
N ARG A 72 5.69 11.75 0.83
CA ARG A 72 6.72 11.18 1.72
C ARG A 72 6.90 11.99 2.99
N SER A 73 6.73 13.31 2.93
CA SER A 73 6.80 14.17 4.12
C SER A 73 5.59 13.94 5.03
N GLU A 74 4.39 13.85 4.46
CA GLU A 74 3.16 13.51 5.17
C GLU A 74 3.28 12.17 5.88
N ASP A 75 3.65 11.11 5.15
CA ASP A 75 3.74 9.75 5.71
C ASP A 75 4.72 9.67 6.88
N ARG A 76 5.92 10.26 6.74
CA ARG A 76 6.90 10.31 7.84
C ARG A 76 6.35 11.04 9.05
N THR A 77 5.72 12.20 8.84
CA THR A 77 5.18 13.03 9.92
C THR A 77 4.08 12.28 10.68
N VAL A 78 3.15 11.66 9.95
CA VAL A 78 2.04 10.89 10.54
C VAL A 78 2.59 9.71 11.33
N LEU A 79 3.41 8.86 10.70
CA LEU A 79 3.95 7.66 11.33
C LEU A 79 4.84 7.98 12.54
N GLU A 80 5.71 8.99 12.44
CA GLU A 80 6.55 9.43 13.56
C GLU A 80 5.69 9.90 14.75
N SER A 81 4.63 10.66 14.49
CA SER A 81 3.70 11.10 15.53
C SER A 81 2.88 9.98 16.19
N MET A 82 2.85 8.79 15.56
CA MET A 82 2.26 7.57 16.10
C MET A 82 3.30 6.69 16.83
N GLY A 83 4.57 7.09 16.88
CA GLY A 83 5.67 6.28 17.43
C GLY A 83 6.10 5.14 16.51
N VAL A 84 5.80 5.23 15.21
CA VAL A 84 6.05 4.19 14.21
C VAL A 84 7.29 4.51 13.40
N HIS A 85 8.14 3.51 13.17
CA HIS A 85 9.30 3.68 12.29
C HIS A 85 8.89 3.53 10.82
N SER A 86 9.18 4.55 10.00
CA SER A 86 8.87 4.55 8.56
C SER A 86 10.10 4.18 7.72
N ILE A 87 9.90 3.31 6.72
CA ILE A 87 10.90 2.92 5.73
C ILE A 87 10.27 3.11 4.34
N HIS A 88 10.90 3.91 3.48
CA HIS A 88 10.45 4.12 2.10
C HIS A 88 11.39 3.39 1.15
N LEU A 89 10.87 2.40 0.39
CA LEU A 89 11.69 1.53 -0.46
C LEU A 89 12.06 2.18 -1.80
N GLY A 90 11.42 3.29 -2.18
CA GLY A 90 11.81 4.04 -3.36
C GLY A 90 11.29 3.48 -4.68
N GLU A 91 10.35 2.53 -4.68
CA GLU A 91 9.81 1.99 -5.92
C GLU A 91 8.85 2.95 -6.60
N VAL A 92 8.76 2.85 -7.93
CA VAL A 92 7.91 3.72 -8.73
C VAL A 92 6.47 3.21 -8.77
N ASP A 93 5.54 4.06 -8.34
CA ASP A 93 4.09 3.85 -8.41
C ASP A 93 3.63 3.45 -9.83
N ALA A 94 2.67 2.53 -9.91
CA ALA A 94 2.15 1.99 -11.17
C ALA A 94 1.73 3.06 -12.19
N LEU A 95 1.13 4.17 -11.76
CA LEU A 95 0.69 5.27 -12.63
C LEU A 95 1.87 5.97 -13.33
N PHE A 96 3.04 5.94 -12.71
CA PHE A 96 4.27 6.59 -13.17
C PHE A 96 5.29 5.58 -13.71
N ARG A 97 5.01 4.28 -13.61
CA ARG A 97 5.95 3.23 -14.01
C ARG A 97 6.07 3.12 -15.52
N ARG A 98 7.31 3.20 -16.03
CA ARG A 98 7.63 3.09 -17.47
C ARG A 98 8.00 1.66 -17.90
N ARG A 99 7.70 1.32 -19.16
CA ARG A 99 8.18 0.13 -19.85
C ARG A 99 9.67 0.30 -20.16
N ARG A 100 10.48 -0.73 -19.87
CA ARG A 100 11.87 -0.76 -20.32
C ARG A 100 11.87 -1.07 -21.82
N ARG A 101 12.17 -0.08 -22.66
CA ARG A 101 12.35 -0.29 -24.11
C ARG A 101 13.83 -0.60 -24.41
N PRO A 102 14.13 -1.48 -25.39
CA PRO A 102 15.49 -1.59 -25.91
C PRO A 102 15.94 -0.24 -26.49
N PRO A 103 17.22 0.14 -26.36
CA PRO A 103 17.76 1.42 -26.86
C PRO A 103 17.64 1.64 -28.38
N GLN A 104 17.08 0.68 -29.11
CA GLN A 104 17.01 0.63 -30.57
C GLN A 104 15.78 1.36 -31.15
N TRP A 105 14.79 1.71 -30.32
CA TRP A 105 13.59 2.42 -30.76
C TRP A 105 13.83 3.93 -30.62
N GLY A 106 14.51 4.50 -31.61
CA GLY A 106 14.74 5.93 -31.69
C GLY A 106 13.43 6.68 -31.93
N SER A 107 12.87 7.31 -30.89
CA SER A 107 11.89 8.39 -31.07
C SER A 107 11.50 9.11 -29.79
N SER A 108 12.37 10.01 -29.29
CA SER A 108 12.03 10.98 -28.24
C SER A 108 10.74 11.77 -28.52
N ALA A 109 10.45 12.06 -29.80
CA ALA A 109 9.26 12.83 -30.20
C ALA A 109 7.92 12.10 -29.95
N TRP A 110 7.87 10.78 -30.20
CA TRP A 110 6.65 9.99 -30.01
C TRP A 110 6.33 9.77 -28.53
N GLU A 111 7.33 9.77 -27.65
CA GLU A 111 7.13 9.63 -26.19
C GLU A 111 6.44 10.86 -25.59
N ARG A 112 6.73 12.05 -26.11
CA ARG A 112 6.07 13.30 -25.70
C ARG A 112 4.63 13.38 -26.22
N LEU A 113 4.38 12.83 -27.41
CA LEU A 113 3.06 12.86 -28.06
C LEU A 113 2.11 11.77 -27.53
N LEU A 114 2.62 10.58 -27.17
CA LEU A 114 1.82 9.43 -26.74
C LEU A 114 2.46 8.70 -25.52
N PRO A 115 2.42 9.31 -24.33
CA PRO A 115 3.02 8.73 -23.11
C PRO A 115 2.40 7.38 -22.71
N GLU A 116 1.18 7.07 -23.14
CA GLU A 116 0.52 5.78 -22.97
C GLU A 116 1.30 4.62 -23.64
N LEU A 117 2.14 4.88 -24.64
CA LEU A 117 2.96 3.83 -25.28
C LEU A 117 4.24 3.47 -24.50
N THR A 118 4.63 4.32 -23.56
CA THR A 118 5.85 4.16 -22.76
C THR A 118 5.57 3.77 -21.32
N HIS A 119 4.34 3.90 -20.83
CA HIS A 119 3.95 3.49 -19.48
C HIS A 119 3.56 2.02 -19.40
N ARG A 120 3.88 1.37 -18.27
CA ARG A 120 3.60 -0.06 -18.05
C ARG A 120 2.10 -0.29 -17.88
N TYR A 121 1.43 0.61 -17.18
CA TYR A 121 -0.02 0.61 -16.94
C TYR A 121 -0.65 1.89 -17.55
N PRO A 122 -0.84 1.93 -18.87
CA PRO A 122 -1.28 3.15 -19.55
C PRO A 122 -2.74 3.51 -19.27
N THR A 123 -3.57 2.55 -18.84
CA THR A 123 -4.98 2.80 -18.53
C THR A 123 -5.34 2.40 -17.10
N TYR A 124 -5.81 3.37 -16.31
CA TYR A 124 -6.21 3.15 -14.91
C TYR A 124 -7.31 2.08 -14.79
N ARG A 125 -8.38 2.19 -15.60
CA ARG A 125 -9.55 1.30 -15.48
C ARG A 125 -9.32 -0.12 -16.01
N PHE A 126 -8.43 -0.33 -16.98
CA PHE A 126 -8.24 -1.66 -17.60
C PHE A 126 -6.98 -2.39 -17.12
N ASP A 127 -5.90 -1.69 -16.79
CA ASP A 127 -4.66 -2.38 -16.41
C ASP A 127 -4.45 -2.40 -14.89
N ILE A 128 -4.75 -1.28 -14.22
CA ILE A 128 -4.56 -1.11 -12.76
C ILE A 128 -5.76 -1.67 -11.99
N ALA A 129 -6.97 -1.23 -12.30
CA ALA A 129 -8.18 -1.64 -11.57
C ALA A 129 -8.67 -3.07 -11.91
N LEU A 130 -8.26 -3.67 -13.05
CA LEU A 130 -8.54 -5.09 -13.33
C LEU A 130 -7.54 -6.04 -12.66
N GLY A 131 -6.45 -5.52 -12.08
CA GLY A 131 -5.49 -6.29 -11.29
C GLY A 131 -4.60 -7.24 -12.07
N ARG A 132 -4.20 -6.88 -13.30
CA ARG A 132 -3.29 -7.71 -14.10
C ARG A 132 -1.85 -7.24 -13.91
N ILE A 133 -1.11 -7.91 -13.03
CA ILE A 133 0.32 -7.66 -12.85
C ILE A 133 1.05 -7.93 -14.17
N SER A 134 1.76 -6.94 -14.68
CA SER A 134 2.54 -7.05 -15.92
C SER A 134 3.70 -8.02 -15.75
N LYS A 135 3.95 -8.89 -16.75
CA LYS A 135 5.17 -9.73 -16.79
C LYS A 135 6.46 -8.89 -16.72
N GLY A 136 6.40 -7.61 -17.10
CA GLY A 136 7.53 -6.69 -16.98
C GLY A 136 7.93 -6.38 -15.53
N ASP A 137 7.06 -6.66 -14.55
CA ASP A 137 7.31 -6.42 -13.13
C ASP A 137 7.86 -7.65 -12.39
N THR A 138 8.10 -8.79 -13.07
CA THR A 138 8.71 -9.97 -12.42
C THR A 138 10.06 -9.66 -11.77
N GLY A 139 10.86 -8.77 -12.37
CA GLY A 139 12.12 -8.31 -11.80
C GLY A 139 11.92 -7.47 -10.54
N LEU A 140 10.94 -6.58 -10.56
CA LEU A 140 10.54 -5.75 -9.42
C LEU A 140 10.03 -6.61 -8.26
N VAL A 141 9.10 -7.53 -8.51
CA VAL A 141 8.57 -8.45 -7.49
C VAL A 141 9.70 -9.25 -6.84
N ARG A 142 10.65 -9.76 -7.63
CA ARG A 142 11.80 -10.49 -7.10
C ARG A 142 12.70 -9.61 -6.24
N HIS A 143 12.91 -8.35 -6.64
CA HIS A 143 13.70 -7.38 -5.87
C HIS A 143 13.01 -7.11 -4.52
N LEU A 144 11.74 -6.71 -4.55
CA LEU A 144 10.92 -6.45 -3.37
C LEU A 144 10.86 -7.64 -2.40
N ARG A 145 10.72 -8.87 -2.90
CA ARG A 145 10.76 -10.08 -2.05
C ARG A 145 12.07 -10.21 -1.27
N ARG A 146 13.21 -9.86 -1.88
CA ARG A 146 14.50 -9.90 -1.19
C ARG A 146 14.61 -8.78 -0.15
N ASP A 147 14.15 -7.58 -0.48
CA ASP A 147 14.23 -6.45 0.44
C ASP A 147 13.32 -6.67 1.66
N VAL A 148 12.09 -7.13 1.45
CA VAL A 148 11.16 -7.44 2.56
C VAL A 148 11.68 -8.60 3.41
N ALA A 149 12.24 -9.65 2.81
CA ALA A 149 12.88 -10.72 3.58
C ALA A 149 14.08 -10.20 4.41
N GLY A 150 14.87 -9.29 3.83
CA GLY A 150 15.95 -8.59 4.53
C GLY A 150 15.43 -7.75 5.70
N LEU A 151 14.35 -6.98 5.49
CA LEU A 151 13.71 -6.18 6.54
C LEU A 151 13.17 -7.05 7.67
N MET A 152 12.48 -8.16 7.37
CA MET A 152 12.02 -9.11 8.39
C MET A 152 13.18 -9.65 9.22
N ALA A 153 14.29 -10.03 8.58
CA ALA A 153 15.46 -10.55 9.27
C ALA A 153 16.18 -9.49 10.14
N GLN A 154 16.31 -8.27 9.62
CA GLN A 154 16.99 -7.16 10.32
C GLN A 154 16.19 -6.67 11.52
N THR A 155 14.88 -6.52 11.34
CA THR A 155 13.97 -6.02 12.38
C THR A 155 13.56 -7.09 13.37
N LYS A 156 13.77 -8.37 13.03
CA LYS A 156 13.28 -9.54 13.79
C LYS A 156 11.76 -9.48 14.00
N ALA A 157 11.03 -8.92 13.04
CA ALA A 157 9.60 -8.80 13.14
C ALA A 157 8.94 -10.19 13.22
N GLU A 158 8.03 -10.37 14.18
CA GLU A 158 7.29 -11.64 14.34
C GLU A 158 6.16 -11.78 13.33
N LEU A 159 5.59 -10.65 12.89
CA LEU A 159 4.50 -10.60 11.93
C LEU A 159 4.80 -9.65 10.79
N LEU A 160 4.32 -10.04 9.61
CA LEU A 160 4.25 -9.24 8.41
C LEU A 160 2.79 -8.96 8.08
N PHE A 161 2.41 -7.68 8.05
CA PHE A 161 1.10 -7.24 7.60
C PHE A 161 1.20 -6.79 6.14
N CYS A 162 0.28 -7.21 5.27
CA CYS A 162 0.23 -6.76 3.87
C CYS A 162 -1.23 -6.60 3.40
N PRO A 163 -1.50 -5.91 2.28
CA PRO A 163 -2.86 -5.81 1.75
C PRO A 163 -3.42 -7.16 1.30
N ALA A 164 -4.73 -7.32 1.41
CA ALA A 164 -5.48 -8.41 0.79
C ALA A 164 -5.69 -8.19 -0.73
N GLY A 165 -5.55 -6.95 -1.21
CA GLY A 165 -5.72 -6.58 -2.61
C GLY A 165 -7.18 -6.30 -2.98
N VAL A 166 -8.01 -5.89 -2.01
CA VAL A 166 -9.36 -5.38 -2.25
C VAL A 166 -9.27 -4.15 -3.16
N GLY A 167 -10.20 -4.02 -4.12
CA GLY A 167 -10.12 -3.01 -5.17
C GLY A 167 -9.16 -3.34 -6.33
N ARG A 168 -8.33 -4.40 -6.18
CA ARG A 168 -7.49 -4.99 -7.23
C ARG A 168 -6.44 -4.06 -7.84
N HIS A 169 -6.04 -2.99 -7.15
CA HIS A 169 -4.96 -2.13 -7.60
C HIS A 169 -3.67 -2.94 -7.75
N VAL A 170 -2.96 -2.78 -8.88
CA VAL A 170 -1.82 -3.64 -9.22
C VAL A 170 -0.68 -3.60 -8.21
N ASP A 171 -0.40 -2.42 -7.64
CA ASP A 171 0.62 -2.28 -6.59
C ASP A 171 0.22 -2.99 -5.29
N HIS A 172 -1.07 -2.97 -4.90
CA HIS A 172 -1.54 -3.74 -3.75
C HIS A 172 -1.40 -5.24 -4.00
N LEU A 173 -1.71 -5.70 -5.22
CA LEU A 173 -1.53 -7.10 -5.60
C LEU A 173 -0.05 -7.52 -5.62
N ILE A 174 0.86 -6.64 -6.05
CA ILE A 174 2.31 -6.86 -5.95
C ILE A 174 2.73 -6.94 -4.49
N THR A 175 2.31 -6.01 -3.64
CA THR A 175 2.62 -6.02 -2.20
C THR A 175 2.09 -7.29 -1.53
N ARG A 176 0.88 -7.73 -1.89
CA ARG A 176 0.34 -9.04 -1.44
C ARG A 176 1.21 -10.20 -1.90
N ASP A 177 1.59 -10.25 -3.18
CA ASP A 177 2.44 -11.32 -3.72
C ASP A 177 3.83 -11.38 -3.06
N VAL A 178 4.35 -10.22 -2.63
CA VAL A 178 5.56 -10.13 -1.79
C VAL A 178 5.29 -10.72 -0.40
N GLY A 179 4.19 -10.31 0.26
CA GLY A 179 3.81 -10.79 1.59
C GLY A 179 3.54 -12.30 1.67
N THR A 180 2.91 -12.89 0.66
CA THR A 180 2.59 -14.33 0.61
C THR A 180 3.79 -15.26 0.79
N GLY A 181 5.02 -14.78 0.56
CA GLY A 181 6.25 -15.53 0.82
C GLY A 181 6.54 -15.81 2.31
N HIS A 182 5.79 -15.19 3.24
CA HIS A 182 6.05 -15.25 4.68
C HIS A 182 5.11 -16.19 5.47
N GLY A 183 4.22 -16.93 4.80
CA GLY A 183 3.48 -18.07 5.37
C GLY A 183 2.78 -17.76 6.70
N GLU A 184 3.16 -18.48 7.76
CA GLU A 184 2.54 -18.38 9.09
C GLU A 184 2.73 -17.01 9.77
N ASN A 185 3.76 -16.23 9.39
CA ASN A 185 3.96 -14.88 9.93
C ASN A 185 3.08 -13.81 9.25
N LEU A 186 2.33 -14.18 8.21
CA LEU A 186 1.59 -13.23 7.39
C LEU A 186 0.19 -12.95 7.93
N VAL A 187 -0.15 -11.66 8.03
CA VAL A 187 -1.50 -11.15 8.25
C VAL A 187 -1.88 -10.27 7.06
N MET A 188 -3.05 -10.50 6.44
CA MET A 188 -3.51 -9.64 5.34
C MET A 188 -4.58 -8.67 5.85
N TYR A 189 -4.42 -7.36 5.65
CA TYR A 189 -5.46 -6.37 5.96
C TYR A 189 -6.38 -6.11 4.76
N SER A 190 -7.65 -5.85 5.03
CA SER A 190 -8.62 -5.38 4.04
C SER A 190 -8.31 -3.92 3.66
N ASP A 191 -8.20 -3.66 2.36
CA ASP A 191 -7.77 -2.37 1.83
C ASP A 191 -8.88 -1.31 1.95
N PHE A 192 -8.73 -0.36 2.87
CA PHE A 192 -9.65 0.77 3.03
C PHE A 192 -9.13 1.98 2.23
N PRO A 193 -9.98 2.75 1.53
CA PRO A 193 -11.45 2.68 1.49
C PRO A 193 -12.02 1.77 0.38
N TYR A 194 -11.18 1.01 -0.34
CA TYR A 194 -11.65 0.14 -1.43
C TYR A 194 -12.72 -0.87 -0.96
N ASP A 195 -12.59 -1.32 0.27
CA ASP A 195 -13.50 -2.26 0.92
C ASP A 195 -14.86 -1.66 1.35
N LEU A 196 -15.10 -0.37 1.11
CA LEU A 196 -16.42 0.25 1.25
C LEU A 196 -17.35 -0.12 0.09
N VAL A 197 -16.78 -0.39 -1.08
CA VAL A 197 -17.52 -0.67 -2.33
C VAL A 197 -17.24 -2.07 -2.89
N SER A 198 -16.12 -2.67 -2.49
CA SER A 198 -15.76 -4.04 -2.84
C SER A 198 -15.75 -4.90 -1.58
N GLN A 199 -16.18 -6.15 -1.68
CA GLN A 199 -16.04 -7.08 -0.56
C GLN A 199 -14.68 -7.79 -0.65
N PRO A 200 -13.99 -8.01 0.47
CA PRO A 200 -12.87 -8.94 0.49
C PRO A 200 -13.35 -10.34 0.08
N ASP A 201 -12.53 -11.09 -0.66
CA ASP A 201 -12.88 -12.45 -1.07
C ASP A 201 -12.63 -13.43 0.08
N GLU A 202 -13.49 -13.36 1.10
CA GLU A 202 -13.41 -14.20 2.29
C GLU A 202 -13.49 -15.69 1.95
N SER A 203 -14.21 -16.04 0.89
CA SER A 203 -14.35 -17.43 0.42
C SER A 203 -13.02 -17.99 -0.05
N HIS A 204 -12.28 -17.21 -0.84
CA HIS A 204 -10.93 -17.54 -1.25
C HIS A 204 -9.98 -17.58 -0.06
N MET A 205 -10.01 -16.57 0.82
CA MET A 205 -9.16 -16.51 2.02
C MET A 205 -9.35 -17.74 2.91
N LYS A 206 -10.59 -18.14 3.15
CA LYS A 206 -10.93 -19.37 3.88
C LYS A 206 -10.43 -20.62 3.16
N GLY A 207 -10.58 -20.67 1.84
CA GLY A 207 -10.06 -21.76 1.01
C GLY A 207 -8.54 -21.93 1.09
N VAL A 208 -7.80 -20.85 1.34
CA VAL A 208 -6.34 -20.87 1.56
C VAL A 208 -5.95 -20.89 3.04
N GLY A 209 -6.91 -21.14 3.95
CA GLY A 209 -6.64 -21.36 5.37
C GLY A 209 -6.55 -20.09 6.23
N TYR A 210 -7.02 -18.95 5.74
CA TYR A 210 -7.09 -17.71 6.51
C TYR A 210 -8.50 -17.46 7.05
N VAL A 211 -8.61 -16.90 8.24
CA VAL A 211 -9.88 -16.54 8.89
C VAL A 211 -9.94 -15.04 9.17
N PRO A 212 -11.13 -14.41 9.09
CA PRO A 212 -11.27 -12.99 9.37
C PRO A 212 -11.09 -12.71 10.88
N TRP A 213 -10.40 -11.62 11.19
CA TRP A 213 -10.28 -11.03 12.50
C TRP A 213 -10.60 -9.53 12.40
N MET A 214 -11.42 -9.01 13.31
CA MET A 214 -11.83 -7.61 13.31
C MET A 214 -11.21 -6.85 14.48
N TRP A 215 -10.88 -5.58 14.23
CA TRP A 215 -10.45 -4.62 15.23
C TRP A 215 -11.34 -3.37 15.17
N ASP A 216 -11.99 -3.04 16.28
CA ASP A 216 -12.97 -1.94 16.39
C ASP A 216 -12.57 -0.86 17.41
N GLU A 217 -11.41 -0.97 18.03
CA GLU A 217 -10.88 0.01 18.97
C GLU A 217 -10.10 1.13 18.26
N GLY A 218 -10.21 2.38 18.75
CA GLY A 218 -9.40 3.50 18.26
C GLY A 218 -9.79 4.06 16.87
N LEU A 219 -10.95 3.67 16.33
CA LEU A 219 -11.38 4.08 14.98
C LEU A 219 -11.50 5.60 14.79
N ALA A 220 -11.89 6.34 15.83
CA ALA A 220 -11.95 7.80 15.76
C ALA A 220 -10.55 8.41 15.55
N THR A 221 -9.56 7.96 16.31
CA THR A 221 -8.17 8.42 16.17
C THR A 221 -7.63 8.11 14.78
N LYS A 222 -7.92 6.90 14.26
CA LYS A 222 -7.57 6.54 12.88
C LYS A 222 -8.09 7.56 11.86
N THR A 223 -9.34 8.01 11.97
CA THR A 223 -9.87 9.03 11.04
C THR A 223 -9.12 10.36 11.12
N GLU A 224 -8.66 10.76 12.30
CA GLU A 224 -7.82 11.96 12.46
C GLU A 224 -6.42 11.77 11.88
N ARG A 225 -5.85 10.55 11.93
CA ARG A 225 -4.58 10.23 11.25
C ARG A 225 -4.74 10.27 9.74
N ILE A 226 -5.82 9.73 9.20
CA ILE A 226 -6.10 9.73 7.74
C ILE A 226 -6.16 11.16 7.20
N LYS A 227 -6.79 12.10 7.93
CA LYS A 227 -6.88 13.51 7.51
C LYS A 227 -5.53 14.20 7.37
N GLN A 228 -4.47 13.69 8.00
CA GLN A 228 -3.13 14.28 7.93
C GLN A 228 -2.40 13.95 6.62
N TYR A 229 -2.89 12.98 5.84
CA TYR A 229 -2.47 12.74 4.46
C TYR A 229 -3.17 13.71 3.51
N ALA A 230 -2.93 15.02 3.68
CA ALA A 230 -3.68 16.09 3.04
C ALA A 230 -3.68 16.01 1.51
N THR A 231 -2.58 15.57 0.89
CA THR A 231 -2.53 15.36 -0.57
C THR A 231 -3.52 14.30 -1.08
N GLN A 232 -3.97 13.37 -0.23
CA GLN A 232 -4.81 12.22 -0.62
C GLN A 232 -6.22 12.28 -0.01
N ALA A 233 -6.37 12.82 1.20
CA ALA A 233 -7.59 12.75 1.99
C ALA A 233 -8.81 13.31 1.24
N ASP A 234 -8.69 14.50 0.63
CA ASP A 234 -9.80 15.12 -0.11
C ASP A 234 -10.14 14.37 -1.40
N ALA A 235 -9.14 13.77 -2.05
CA ALA A 235 -9.35 12.96 -3.25
C ALA A 235 -10.08 11.65 -2.92
N LEU A 236 -9.76 11.04 -1.78
CA LEU A 236 -10.37 9.80 -1.30
C LEU A 236 -11.75 10.03 -0.66
N PHE A 237 -11.91 11.15 0.06
CA PHE A 237 -13.11 11.50 0.82
C PHE A 237 -13.58 12.92 0.45
N PRO A 238 -14.11 13.14 -0.76
CA PRO A 238 -14.47 14.47 -1.25
C PRO A 238 -15.57 15.17 -0.43
N GLY A 239 -16.31 14.43 0.40
CA GLY A 239 -17.26 14.98 1.36
C GLY A 239 -16.68 15.29 2.75
N GLY A 240 -15.38 15.09 2.95
CA GLY A 240 -14.67 15.25 4.23
C GLY A 240 -15.01 14.20 5.31
N ALA A 241 -16.08 13.43 5.11
CA ALA A 241 -16.50 12.37 6.01
C ALA A 241 -15.73 11.07 5.74
N ILE A 242 -14.93 10.63 6.71
CA ILE A 242 -14.25 9.33 6.69
C ILE A 242 -15.08 8.35 7.52
N PRO A 243 -15.60 7.25 6.94
CA PRO A 243 -16.42 6.29 7.67
C PRO A 243 -15.67 5.63 8.83
N LEU A 244 -16.33 5.53 9.99
CA LEU A 244 -15.88 4.70 11.11
C LEU A 244 -16.23 3.23 10.82
N LYS A 245 -15.30 2.53 10.16
CA LYS A 245 -15.44 1.11 9.82
C LYS A 245 -14.40 0.29 10.60
N PRO A 246 -14.80 -0.83 11.24
CA PRO A 246 -13.85 -1.76 11.84
C PRO A 246 -12.80 -2.24 10.84
N GLU A 247 -11.56 -2.36 11.30
CA GLU A 247 -10.47 -2.89 10.50
C GLU A 247 -10.65 -4.41 10.38
N THR A 248 -10.50 -4.93 9.18
CA THR A 248 -10.62 -6.37 8.92
C THR A 248 -9.26 -6.91 8.51
N TYR A 249 -8.86 -7.98 9.17
CA TYR A 249 -7.63 -8.71 8.94
C TYR A 249 -7.95 -10.16 8.60
N PHE A 250 -7.05 -10.82 7.88
CA PHE A 250 -7.08 -12.23 7.58
C PHE A 250 -5.82 -12.84 8.17
N VAL A 251 -6.01 -13.77 9.12
CA VAL A 251 -4.93 -14.43 9.85
C VAL A 251 -4.94 -15.94 9.57
N PRO A 252 -3.79 -16.63 9.62
CA PRO A 252 -3.75 -18.08 9.46
C PRO A 252 -4.64 -18.77 10.51
N GLY A 253 -5.53 -19.66 10.08
CA GLY A 253 -6.58 -20.25 10.93
C GLY A 253 -6.10 -21.16 12.06
N HIS A 254 -4.80 -21.48 12.10
CA HIS A 254 -4.17 -22.22 13.20
C HIS A 254 -3.57 -21.32 14.29
N ILE A 255 -3.52 -19.99 14.06
CA ILE A 255 -2.98 -19.02 15.03
C ILE A 255 -4.10 -18.57 15.97
N SER A 256 -3.87 -18.74 17.27
CA SER A 256 -4.72 -18.22 18.33
C SER A 256 -4.70 -16.69 18.31
N VAL A 257 -5.76 -16.08 17.80
CA VAL A 257 -5.99 -14.64 17.85
C VAL A 257 -6.13 -14.21 19.32
N PRO A 258 -5.49 -13.10 19.76
CA PRO A 258 -5.71 -12.59 21.11
C PRO A 258 -7.20 -12.33 21.34
N ALA A 259 -7.74 -12.83 22.46
CA ALA A 259 -9.08 -12.47 22.88
C ALA A 259 -9.17 -10.95 23.09
N ARG A 260 -10.31 -10.35 22.72
CA ARG A 260 -10.65 -8.96 23.04
C ARG A 260 -10.35 -8.72 24.52
N GLN A 261 -9.48 -7.75 24.84
CA GLN A 261 -9.27 -7.31 26.22
C GLN A 261 -10.35 -6.31 26.60
#